data_AF-A0A661B4G4-F1
#
_entry.id   AF-A0A661B4G4-F1
#
_cell.length_a   1.000
_cell.length_b   1.000
_cell.length_c   1.000
_cell.angle_alpha   90.00
_cell.angle_beta   90.00
_cell.angle_gamma   90.00
#
_symmetry.space_group_name_H-M   'P 1'
#
loop_
_entity.id
_entity.type
_entity.pdbx_description
1 polymer ?
#
loop_
_entity_poly.entity_id
_entity_poly.type
_entity_poly.pdbx_seq_one_letter_code
_entity_poly.pdbx_strand_id
1 'polypeptide(L)'
;MAKRKIRTVKEQREERLRKLRDEEHVKLLRDRLVLVNTPGKLWAALERQRLFVCGYCAQRMALFSPMAITPSEKNPILYYGCIRRCGPSGIQRANFVDKKILVFLYERLHEKFPKAKGNSAEMDKLMEMFIQIEKMNEERGFLLEALPHAGYDRDKRLEELIKIENDIDTMRAEISGLNNKKPYKSPLLAPIFVIESPEELMDLNLLYKRELINCLVRRMRFFNETLVVVVTPLDEEERRIEEKSGGKIQNIHFSTDIRAYKELETIVGEEEKTEQRQPVEKIDLDFIMNPPNETEAEIISAEPVDVDLLKTEPGSEDERKVRKKQKKDDDS
;
A
#
# COMPACT_ATOMS: atom_id res chain seq x y z
N MET A 1 -27.74 5.46 33.47
CA MET A 1 -26.94 6.70 33.58
C MET A 1 -25.48 6.33 33.85
N ALA A 2 -24.59 6.48 32.86
CA ALA A 2 -23.17 6.15 33.03
C ALA A 2 -22.41 7.32 33.67
N LYS A 3 -21.84 7.11 34.87
CA LYS A 3 -20.99 8.09 35.55
C LYS A 3 -19.68 8.24 34.77
N ARG A 4 -19.44 9.41 34.16
CA ARG A 4 -18.13 9.78 33.60
C ARG A 4 -17.11 9.85 34.75
N LYS A 5 -16.17 8.91 34.81
CA LYS A 5 -15.01 9.00 35.71
C LYS A 5 -14.18 10.23 35.34
N ILE A 6 -14.14 11.21 36.23
CA ILE A 6 -13.26 12.38 36.12
C ILE A 6 -11.83 11.87 36.36
N ARG A 7 -11.01 11.83 35.30
CA ARG A 7 -9.59 11.45 35.40
C ARG A 7 -8.85 12.52 36.19
N THR A 8 -8.02 12.10 37.13
CA THR A 8 -7.20 13.00 37.96
C THR A 8 -6.10 13.66 37.13
N VAL A 9 -5.63 14.84 37.53
CA VAL A 9 -4.53 15.58 36.85
C VAL A 9 -3.26 14.71 36.75
N LYS A 10 -3.03 13.83 37.73
CA LYS A 10 -1.93 12.87 37.72
C LYS A 10 -2.08 11.81 36.63
N GLU A 11 -3.28 11.23 36.48
CA GLU A 11 -3.58 10.28 35.39
C GLU A 11 -3.46 10.94 34.01
N GLN A 12 -3.90 12.20 33.86
CA GLN A 12 -3.74 12.95 32.61
C GLN A 12 -2.27 13.26 32.29
N ARG A 13 -1.45 13.55 33.31
CA ARG A 13 -0.01 13.79 33.15
C ARG A 13 0.74 12.51 32.80
N GLU A 14 0.42 11.39 33.45
CA GLU A 14 1.01 10.08 33.13
C GLU A 14 0.61 9.61 31.73
N GLU A 15 -0.63 9.82 31.31
CA GLU A 15 -1.10 9.52 29.95
C GLU A 15 -0.38 10.39 28.90
N ARG A 16 -0.15 11.68 29.17
CA ARG A 16 0.65 12.56 28.30
C ARG A 16 2.12 12.12 28.21
N LEU A 17 2.73 11.75 29.34
CA LEU A 17 4.11 11.27 29.36
C LEU A 17 4.30 9.90 28.70
N ARG A 18 3.25 9.05 28.69
CA ARG A 18 3.23 7.82 27.89
C ARG A 18 3.14 8.14 26.40
N LYS A 19 2.20 8.98 25.98
CA LYS A 19 2.06 9.41 24.58
C LYS A 19 3.33 10.04 24.02
N LEU A 20 4.00 10.91 24.78
CA LEU A 20 5.27 11.52 24.37
C LEU A 20 6.40 10.48 24.23
N ARG A 21 6.48 9.51 25.14
CA ARG A 21 7.43 8.39 25.02
C ARG A 21 7.11 7.52 23.81
N ASP A 22 5.84 7.18 23.59
CA ASP A 22 5.40 6.40 22.45
C ASP A 22 5.71 7.14 21.13
N GLU A 23 5.54 8.46 21.08
CA GLU A 23 5.92 9.32 19.96
C GLU A 23 7.42 9.34 19.70
N GLU A 24 8.25 9.47 20.76
CA GLU A 24 9.71 9.39 20.66
C GLU A 24 10.20 8.00 20.21
N HIS A 25 9.60 6.92 20.73
CA HIS A 25 9.91 5.55 20.34
C HIS A 25 9.53 5.26 18.89
N VAL A 26 8.36 5.71 18.43
CA VAL A 26 7.94 5.56 17.03
C VAL A 26 8.85 6.35 16.10
N LYS A 27 9.32 7.53 16.53
CA LYS A 27 10.29 8.33 15.78
C LYS A 27 11.64 7.63 15.69
N LEU A 28 12.17 7.12 16.80
CA LEU A 28 13.41 6.34 16.84
C LEU A 28 13.35 5.08 15.96
N LEU A 29 12.24 4.34 16.02
CA LEU A 29 12.00 3.18 15.16
C LEU A 29 12.00 3.59 13.68
N ARG A 30 11.26 4.66 13.33
CA ARG A 30 11.19 5.17 11.96
C ARG A 30 12.55 5.52 11.39
N ASP A 31 13.40 6.17 12.19
CA ASP A 31 14.71 6.64 11.74
C ASP A 31 15.69 5.48 11.53
N ARG A 32 15.55 4.39 12.29
CA ARG A 32 16.37 3.18 12.19
C ARG A 32 15.98 2.25 11.04
N LEU A 33 14.74 2.29 10.59
CA LEU A 33 14.28 1.46 9.48
C LEU A 33 14.99 1.83 8.16
N VAL A 34 15.25 0.82 7.34
CA VAL A 34 15.81 0.93 5.98
C VAL A 34 14.72 0.62 4.96
N LEU A 35 14.68 1.39 3.87
CA LEU A 35 13.73 1.16 2.79
C LEU A 35 14.05 -0.17 2.10
N VAL A 36 13.04 -1.02 1.93
CA VAL A 36 13.18 -2.28 1.18
C VAL A 36 13.09 -1.94 -0.31
N ASN A 37 14.20 -2.15 -1.02
CA ASN A 37 14.29 -1.93 -2.46
C ASN A 37 15.02 -3.10 -3.14
N THR A 38 14.42 -4.28 -3.08
CA THR A 38 14.94 -5.50 -3.71
C THR A 38 14.29 -5.67 -5.08
N PRO A 39 15.01 -5.49 -6.20
CA PRO A 39 14.44 -5.72 -7.52
C PRO A 39 14.01 -7.20 -7.67
N GLY A 40 12.99 -7.45 -8.49
CA GLY A 40 12.55 -8.81 -8.85
C GLY A 40 11.72 -9.57 -7.81
N LYS A 41 11.84 -9.29 -6.51
CA LYS A 41 11.10 -10.01 -5.45
C LYS A 41 10.08 -9.11 -4.75
N LEU A 42 8.89 -9.66 -4.51
CA LEU A 42 7.86 -9.04 -3.66
C LEU A 42 7.88 -9.70 -2.28
N TRP A 43 7.73 -8.87 -1.24
CA TRP A 43 7.77 -9.33 0.14
C TRP A 43 6.45 -9.17 0.88
N ALA A 44 5.58 -8.29 0.40
CA ALA A 44 4.29 -8.01 1.02
C ALA A 44 3.24 -7.64 -0.03
N ALA A 45 1.96 -7.85 0.30
CA ALA A 45 0.88 -7.79 -0.70
C ALA A 45 0.65 -6.37 -1.24
N LEU A 46 0.80 -5.35 -0.39
CA LEU A 46 0.64 -3.94 -0.73
C LEU A 46 1.95 -3.28 -1.21
N GLU A 47 3.05 -4.04 -1.29
CA GLU A 47 4.35 -3.51 -1.72
C GLU A 47 4.29 -2.97 -3.16
N ARG A 48 4.80 -1.75 -3.37
CA ARG A 48 4.82 -1.06 -4.68
C ARG A 48 3.43 -0.87 -5.30
N GLN A 49 2.35 -0.99 -4.53
CA GLN A 49 1.01 -0.73 -5.03
C GLN A 49 0.70 0.78 -5.01
N ARG A 50 0.26 1.32 -6.14
CA ARG A 50 -0.07 2.76 -6.26
C ARG A 50 -1.30 3.17 -5.46
N LEU A 51 -2.17 2.20 -5.14
CA LEU A 51 -3.39 2.42 -4.39
C LEU A 51 -3.16 2.69 -2.90
N PHE A 52 -1.98 2.35 -2.35
CA PHE A 52 -1.71 2.44 -0.91
C PHE A 52 -0.88 3.69 -0.56
N VAL A 53 -1.54 4.67 0.07
CA VAL A 53 -0.96 5.99 0.37
C VAL A 53 -1.17 6.40 1.82
N CYS A 54 -0.32 7.31 2.28
CA CYS A 54 -0.42 7.94 3.60
C CYS A 54 -1.66 8.86 3.64
N GLY A 55 -2.50 8.70 4.68
CA GLY A 55 -3.69 9.51 4.89
C GLY A 55 -3.42 10.98 5.24
N TYR A 56 -2.20 11.31 5.70
CA TYR A 56 -1.83 12.67 6.10
C TYR A 56 -1.18 13.51 4.99
N CYS A 57 -0.26 12.92 4.22
CA CYS A 57 0.50 13.66 3.20
C CYS A 57 0.26 13.16 1.76
N ALA A 58 -0.63 12.17 1.57
CA ALA A 58 -0.97 11.55 0.30
C ALA A 58 0.20 10.89 -0.47
N GLN A 59 1.39 10.84 0.13
CA GLN A 59 2.55 10.15 -0.44
C GLN A 59 2.39 8.64 -0.31
N ARG A 60 3.05 7.88 -1.19
CA ARG A 60 2.97 6.41 -1.18
C ARG A 60 3.45 5.83 0.15
N MET A 61 2.79 4.76 0.56
CA MET A 61 3.34 3.89 1.58
C MET A 61 4.44 3.04 0.96
N ALA A 62 5.50 2.80 1.73
CA ALA A 62 6.63 1.99 1.32
C ALA A 62 6.91 0.92 2.38
N LEU A 63 7.64 -0.10 1.95
CA LEU A 63 8.03 -1.21 2.80
C LEU A 63 9.41 -0.93 3.41
N PHE A 64 9.53 -1.18 4.70
CA PHE A 64 10.71 -0.91 5.49
C PHE A 64 11.09 -2.13 6.32
N SER A 65 12.38 -2.29 6.60
CA SER A 65 12.91 -3.33 7.47
C SER A 65 13.95 -2.73 8.42
N PRO A 66 14.17 -3.30 9.63
CA PRO A 66 15.24 -2.82 10.51
C PRO A 66 16.65 -3.02 9.93
N MET A 67 16.81 -3.98 9.02
CA MET A 67 18.09 -4.33 8.40
C MET A 67 17.97 -4.34 6.88
N ALA A 68 19.11 -4.31 6.19
CA ALA A 68 19.15 -4.50 4.74
C ALA A 68 18.79 -5.95 4.41
N ILE A 69 17.76 -6.12 3.57
CA ILE A 69 17.28 -7.45 3.17
C ILE A 69 18.11 -7.96 2.01
N THR A 70 18.47 -9.24 2.08
CA THR A 70 19.11 -9.96 0.96
C THR A 70 18.09 -10.85 0.22
N PRO A 71 18.28 -11.14 -1.08
CA PRO A 71 17.34 -11.97 -1.84
C PRO A 71 17.12 -13.38 -1.27
N SER A 72 18.12 -13.93 -0.59
CA SER A 72 18.11 -15.26 0.04
C SER A 72 17.36 -15.30 1.38
N GLU A 73 16.98 -14.15 1.93
CA GLU A 73 16.25 -14.07 3.18
C GLU A 73 14.83 -14.64 3.01
N LYS A 74 14.38 -15.41 4.01
CA LYS A 74 13.10 -16.13 3.95
C LYS A 74 11.97 -15.37 4.62
N ASN A 75 12.20 -14.88 5.84
CA ASN A 75 11.17 -14.27 6.68
C ASN A 75 11.65 -12.94 7.30
N PRO A 76 11.90 -11.90 6.49
CA PRO A 76 12.33 -10.62 7.02
C PRO A 76 11.23 -9.97 7.86
N ILE A 77 11.67 -9.21 8.86
CA ILE A 77 10.83 -8.37 9.69
C ILE A 77 10.51 -7.09 8.90
N LEU A 78 9.23 -6.92 8.56
CA LEU A 78 8.77 -5.89 7.63
C LEU A 78 7.71 -4.97 8.20
N TYR A 79 7.73 -3.72 7.74
CA TYR A 79 6.81 -2.66 8.15
C TYR A 79 6.37 -1.79 6.98
N TYR A 80 5.12 -1.36 6.98
CA TYR A 80 4.66 -0.27 6.12
C TYR A 80 4.81 1.07 6.83
N GLY A 81 5.35 2.05 6.11
CA GLY A 81 5.45 3.43 6.56
C GLY A 81 5.30 4.41 5.40
N CYS A 82 5.04 5.69 5.68
CA CYS A 82 5.05 6.70 4.65
C CYS A 82 6.45 6.84 4.05
N ILE A 83 6.58 6.86 2.72
CA ILE A 83 7.87 7.00 2.03
C ILE A 83 8.62 8.29 2.41
N ARG A 84 7.88 9.39 2.61
CA ARG A 84 8.44 10.68 3.09
C ARG A 84 8.67 10.71 4.60
N ARG A 85 8.38 9.63 5.32
CA ARG A 85 8.50 9.53 6.77
C ARG A 85 7.80 10.65 7.53
N CYS A 86 6.67 11.15 7.01
CA CYS A 86 6.01 12.32 7.60
C CYS A 86 5.63 12.07 9.07
N GLY A 87 5.97 13.03 9.95
CA GLY A 87 5.76 12.98 11.41
C GLY A 87 4.50 12.23 11.86
N PRO A 88 3.30 12.65 11.42
CA PRO A 88 2.04 12.10 11.93
C PRO A 88 1.74 10.68 11.49
N SER A 89 2.37 10.16 10.43
CA SER A 89 2.12 8.81 9.92
C SER A 89 2.88 7.76 10.71
N GLY A 90 2.17 6.91 11.41
CA GLY A 90 2.69 5.74 12.10
C GLY A 90 3.31 4.71 11.15
N ILE A 91 3.90 3.70 11.75
CA ILE A 91 4.48 2.53 11.08
C ILE A 91 3.78 1.30 11.65
N GLN A 92 3.43 0.35 10.79
CA GLN A 92 2.76 -0.88 11.19
C GLN A 92 3.42 -2.09 10.55
N ARG A 93 3.36 -3.23 11.24
CA ARG A 93 3.85 -4.52 10.73
C ARG A 93 3.16 -4.87 9.40
N ALA A 94 3.95 -5.25 8.39
CA ALA A 94 3.41 -5.47 7.05
C ALA A 94 2.41 -6.63 7.01
N ASN A 95 2.76 -7.77 7.63
CA ASN A 95 1.88 -8.93 7.75
C ASN A 95 0.55 -8.63 8.48
N PHE A 96 0.57 -7.74 9.47
CA PHE A 96 -0.62 -7.33 10.20
C PHE A 96 -1.57 -6.53 9.31
N VAL A 97 -1.04 -5.54 8.58
CA VAL A 97 -1.85 -4.73 7.64
C VAL A 97 -2.40 -5.61 6.51
N ASP A 98 -1.57 -6.47 5.92
CA ASP A 98 -1.96 -7.41 4.87
C ASP A 98 -3.06 -8.37 5.37
N LYS A 99 -2.92 -8.94 6.58
CA LYS A 99 -3.96 -9.79 7.19
C LYS A 99 -5.27 -9.02 7.37
N LYS A 100 -5.22 -7.79 7.87
CA LYS A 100 -6.44 -6.99 8.11
C LYS A 100 -7.20 -6.66 6.83
N ILE A 101 -6.50 -6.30 5.74
CA ILE A 101 -7.17 -6.04 4.46
C ILE A 101 -7.73 -7.33 3.85
N LEU A 102 -7.01 -8.44 3.91
CA LEU A 102 -7.46 -9.72 3.36
C LEU A 102 -8.67 -10.29 4.10
N VAL A 103 -8.66 -10.26 5.44
CA VAL A 103 -9.81 -10.66 6.27
C VAL A 103 -11.04 -9.83 5.91
N PHE A 104 -10.89 -8.51 5.82
CA PHE A 104 -11.99 -7.62 5.43
C PHE A 104 -12.55 -7.94 4.04
N LEU A 105 -11.68 -8.21 3.05
CA LEU A 105 -12.12 -8.59 1.71
C LEU A 105 -12.84 -9.94 1.69
N TYR A 106 -12.35 -10.91 2.46
CA TYR A 106 -12.98 -12.22 2.64
C TYR A 106 -14.39 -12.08 3.22
N GLU A 107 -14.53 -11.40 4.36
CA GLU A 107 -15.81 -11.17 5.04
C GLU A 107 -16.80 -10.45 4.11
N ARG A 108 -16.36 -9.38 3.44
CA ARG A 108 -17.19 -8.63 2.50
C ARG A 108 -17.74 -9.50 1.37
N LEU A 109 -16.93 -10.40 0.82
CA LEU A 109 -17.35 -11.27 -0.28
C LEU A 109 -18.35 -12.34 0.16
N HIS A 110 -18.15 -12.93 1.34
CA HIS A 110 -19.08 -13.90 1.92
C HIS A 110 -20.41 -13.26 2.33
N GLU A 111 -20.38 -12.04 2.88
CA GLU A 111 -21.59 -11.26 3.18
C GLU A 111 -22.40 -10.94 1.92
N LYS A 112 -21.70 -10.56 0.83
CA LYS A 112 -22.34 -10.19 -0.44
C LYS A 112 -22.82 -11.38 -1.25
N PHE A 113 -22.09 -12.49 -1.21
CA PHE A 113 -22.37 -13.69 -2.01
C PHE A 113 -22.46 -14.94 -1.14
N PRO A 114 -23.41 -15.04 -0.19
CA PRO A 114 -23.49 -16.15 0.77
C PRO A 114 -23.84 -17.51 0.12
N LYS A 115 -24.29 -17.50 -1.15
CA LYS A 115 -24.64 -18.70 -1.92
C LYS A 115 -23.58 -19.06 -2.96
N ALA A 116 -22.52 -18.25 -3.11
CA ALA A 116 -21.44 -18.59 -4.00
C ALA A 116 -20.70 -19.81 -3.47
N LYS A 117 -20.32 -20.71 -4.38
CA LYS A 117 -19.51 -21.88 -4.07
C LYS A 117 -18.30 -21.84 -4.97
N GLY A 118 -17.13 -22.04 -4.38
CA GLY A 118 -15.90 -22.18 -5.14
C GLY A 118 -15.82 -23.56 -5.79
N ASN A 119 -14.99 -23.66 -6.82
CA ASN A 119 -14.62 -24.92 -7.45
C ASN A 119 -13.13 -25.16 -7.16
N SER A 120 -12.81 -26.24 -6.44
CA SER A 120 -11.42 -26.56 -6.08
C SER A 120 -10.54 -26.75 -7.32
N ALA A 121 -11.07 -27.38 -8.37
CA ALA A 121 -10.34 -27.57 -9.62
C ALA A 121 -10.02 -26.26 -10.35
N GLU A 122 -10.83 -25.21 -10.16
CA GLU A 122 -10.54 -23.87 -10.69
C GLU A 122 -9.51 -23.14 -9.83
N MET A 123 -9.57 -23.33 -8.50
CA MET A 123 -8.56 -22.83 -7.58
C MET A 123 -7.17 -23.40 -7.90
N ASP A 124 -7.05 -24.72 -8.09
CA ASP A 124 -5.75 -25.36 -8.39
C ASP A 124 -5.16 -24.83 -9.70
N LYS A 125 -5.97 -24.74 -10.76
CA LYS A 125 -5.55 -24.17 -12.05
C LYS A 125 -5.10 -22.72 -11.91
N LEU A 126 -5.85 -21.92 -11.16
CA LEU A 126 -5.51 -20.52 -10.93
C LEU A 126 -4.15 -20.40 -10.21
N MET A 127 -3.92 -21.24 -9.21
CA MET A 127 -2.66 -21.25 -8.47
C MET A 127 -1.49 -21.69 -9.34
N GLU A 128 -1.68 -22.69 -10.21
CA GLU A 128 -0.69 -23.07 -11.22
C GLU A 128 -0.34 -21.90 -12.16
N MET A 129 -1.34 -21.14 -12.62
CA MET A 129 -1.10 -19.94 -13.43
C MET A 129 -0.28 -18.88 -12.66
N PHE A 130 -0.57 -18.63 -11.38
CA PHE A 130 0.23 -17.70 -10.58
C PHE A 130 1.66 -18.17 -10.37
N ILE A 131 1.90 -19.48 -10.20
CA ILE A 131 3.24 -20.07 -10.14
C ILE A 131 3.98 -19.88 -11.47
N GLN A 132 3.29 -20.03 -12.62
CA GLN A 132 3.88 -19.76 -13.93
C GLN A 132 4.24 -18.28 -14.11
N ILE A 133 3.34 -17.37 -13.69
CA ILE A 133 3.61 -15.93 -13.69
C ILE A 133 4.83 -15.59 -12.82
N GLU A 134 4.98 -16.24 -11.67
CA GLU A 134 6.14 -16.05 -10.79
C GLU A 134 7.45 -16.43 -11.49
N LYS A 135 7.50 -17.62 -12.10
CA LYS A 135 8.67 -18.08 -12.88
C LYS A 135 9.02 -17.14 -14.03
N MET A 136 8.03 -16.69 -14.79
CA MET A 136 8.27 -15.73 -15.88
C MET A 136 8.77 -14.37 -15.38
N ASN A 137 8.31 -13.92 -14.20
CA ASN A 137 8.84 -12.69 -13.60
C ASN A 137 10.28 -12.85 -13.12
N GLU A 138 10.67 -14.03 -12.64
CA GLU A 138 12.07 -14.35 -12.31
C GLU A 138 12.95 -14.35 -13.57
N GLU A 139 12.52 -15.01 -14.64
CA GLU A 139 13.20 -15.02 -15.94
C GLU A 139 13.34 -13.60 -16.53
N ARG A 140 12.26 -12.82 -16.47
CA ARG A 140 12.27 -11.40 -16.85
C ARG A 140 13.26 -10.60 -16.01
N GLY A 141 13.32 -10.85 -14.70
CA GLY A 141 14.30 -10.23 -13.80
C GLY A 141 15.73 -10.53 -14.22
N PHE A 142 16.03 -11.80 -14.49
CA PHE A 142 17.34 -12.23 -14.96
C PHE A 142 17.73 -11.57 -16.30
N LEU A 143 16.81 -11.51 -17.26
CA LEU A 143 17.04 -10.86 -18.56
C LEU A 143 17.28 -9.34 -18.42
N LEU A 144 16.55 -8.68 -17.51
CA LEU A 144 16.75 -7.25 -17.21
C LEU A 144 18.11 -6.97 -16.56
N GLU A 145 18.57 -7.85 -15.67
CA GLU A 145 19.91 -7.74 -15.07
C GLU A 145 21.02 -8.02 -16.09
N ALA A 146 20.77 -8.92 -17.04
CA ALA A 146 21.74 -9.28 -18.05
C ALA A 146 21.79 -8.27 -19.23
N LEU A 147 20.77 -7.42 -19.39
CA LEU A 147 20.64 -6.44 -20.49
C LEU A 147 21.82 -5.48 -20.64
N PRO A 148 22.34 -4.83 -19.56
CA PRO A 148 23.51 -3.95 -19.66
C PRO A 148 24.76 -4.65 -20.18
N HIS A 149 24.85 -5.97 -20.02
CA HIS A 149 25.99 -6.80 -20.42
C HIS A 149 25.78 -7.52 -21.77
N ALA A 150 24.65 -7.31 -22.44
CA ALA A 150 24.24 -8.09 -23.61
C ALA A 150 25.00 -7.75 -24.91
N GLY A 151 25.67 -6.59 -24.99
CA GLY A 151 26.42 -6.18 -26.17
C GLY A 151 25.58 -6.26 -27.46
N TYR A 152 26.00 -7.12 -28.40
CA TYR A 152 25.34 -7.34 -29.69
C TYR A 152 24.04 -8.15 -29.64
N ASP A 153 23.80 -8.94 -28.57
CA ASP A 153 22.55 -9.72 -28.40
C ASP A 153 21.44 -8.92 -27.70
N ARG A 154 21.62 -7.60 -27.55
CA ARG A 154 20.66 -6.72 -26.89
C ARG A 154 19.27 -6.81 -27.51
N ASP A 155 19.17 -6.76 -28.84
CA ASP A 155 17.86 -6.73 -29.53
C ASP A 155 17.09 -8.04 -29.36
N LYS A 156 17.78 -9.19 -29.41
CA LYS A 156 17.16 -10.50 -29.13
C LYS A 156 16.63 -10.59 -27.71
N ARG A 157 17.40 -10.12 -26.71
CA ARG A 157 16.94 -10.09 -25.31
C ARG A 157 15.77 -9.15 -25.10
N LEU A 158 15.72 -8.03 -25.82
CA LEU A 158 14.56 -7.14 -25.80
C LEU A 158 13.32 -7.82 -26.39
N GLU A 159 13.46 -8.56 -27.50
CA GLU A 159 12.35 -9.35 -28.07
C GLU A 159 11.86 -10.42 -27.10
N GLU A 160 12.76 -11.13 -26.42
CA GLU A 160 12.41 -12.11 -25.38
C GLU A 160 11.67 -11.45 -24.20
N LEU A 161 12.15 -10.30 -23.73
CA LEU A 161 11.47 -9.54 -22.68
C LEU A 161 10.06 -9.11 -23.07
N ILE A 162 9.88 -8.62 -24.31
CA ILE A 162 8.56 -8.24 -24.83
C ILE A 162 7.63 -9.45 -24.91
N LYS A 163 8.12 -10.61 -25.34
CA LYS A 163 7.32 -11.84 -25.37
C LYS A 163 6.86 -12.24 -23.96
N ILE A 164 7.78 -12.26 -22.99
CA ILE A 164 7.45 -12.58 -21.60
C ILE A 164 6.43 -11.59 -21.03
N GLU A 165 6.56 -10.29 -21.32
CA GLU A 165 5.57 -9.29 -20.88
C GLU A 165 4.18 -9.55 -21.48
N ASN A 166 4.09 -9.84 -22.78
CA ASN A 166 2.83 -10.17 -23.44
C ASN A 166 2.20 -11.46 -22.88
N ASP A 167 3.01 -12.49 -22.61
CA ASP A 167 2.55 -13.76 -22.03
C ASP A 167 2.03 -13.57 -20.60
N ILE A 168 2.71 -12.75 -19.79
CA ILE A 168 2.22 -12.36 -18.46
C ILE A 168 0.89 -11.61 -18.57
N ASP A 169 0.78 -10.65 -19.49
CA ASP A 169 -0.42 -9.82 -19.63
C ASP A 169 -1.61 -10.63 -20.16
N THR A 170 -1.40 -11.59 -21.06
CA THR A 170 -2.46 -12.51 -21.52
C THR A 170 -2.95 -13.40 -20.37
N MET A 171 -2.06 -14.00 -19.59
CA MET A 171 -2.47 -14.79 -18.41
C MET A 171 -3.22 -13.94 -17.38
N ARG A 172 -2.75 -12.71 -17.12
CA ARG A 172 -3.46 -11.78 -16.23
C ARG A 172 -4.83 -11.41 -16.76
N ALA A 173 -4.97 -11.21 -18.08
CA ALA A 173 -6.25 -10.92 -18.71
C ALA A 173 -7.23 -12.08 -18.51
N GLU A 174 -6.79 -13.33 -18.70
CA GLU A 174 -7.59 -14.54 -18.46
C GLU A 174 -8.06 -14.64 -16.99
N ILE A 175 -7.18 -14.28 -16.05
CA ILE A 175 -7.47 -14.29 -14.61
C ILE A 175 -8.41 -13.14 -14.21
N SER A 176 -8.34 -12.00 -14.88
CA SER A 176 -9.07 -10.76 -14.57
C SER A 176 -10.58 -10.84 -14.91
N GLY A 177 -11.31 -11.76 -14.28
CA GLY A 177 -12.72 -12.04 -14.55
C GLY A 177 -13.74 -11.01 -14.03
N LEU A 178 -13.31 -9.81 -13.62
CA LEU A 178 -14.18 -8.79 -12.99
C LEU A 178 -15.02 -7.96 -13.96
N ASN A 179 -14.75 -8.00 -15.27
CA ASN A 179 -15.61 -7.37 -16.27
C ASN A 179 -16.91 -8.14 -16.53
N ASN A 180 -17.08 -9.32 -15.93
CA ASN A 180 -18.30 -10.10 -16.06
C ASN A 180 -19.47 -9.46 -15.31
N LYS A 181 -20.68 -9.57 -15.89
CA LYS A 181 -21.94 -9.16 -15.25
C LYS A 181 -22.21 -9.86 -13.92
N LYS A 182 -21.48 -10.93 -13.59
CA LYS A 182 -21.58 -11.75 -12.38
C LYS A 182 -20.20 -11.89 -11.74
N PRO A 183 -19.80 -10.97 -10.84
CA PRO A 183 -18.45 -10.95 -10.28
C PRO A 183 -18.11 -12.20 -9.47
N TYR A 184 -19.09 -12.83 -8.82
CA TYR A 184 -18.93 -14.07 -8.06
C TYR A 184 -18.53 -15.30 -8.92
N LYS A 185 -18.61 -15.20 -10.25
CA LYS A 185 -18.11 -16.24 -11.19
C LYS A 185 -16.70 -15.96 -11.69
N SER A 186 -16.07 -14.88 -11.23
CA SER A 186 -14.70 -14.56 -11.61
C SER A 186 -13.76 -15.68 -11.12
N PRO A 187 -12.88 -16.23 -11.99
CA PRO A 187 -11.89 -17.22 -11.59
C PRO A 187 -11.05 -16.75 -10.41
N LEU A 188 -10.71 -15.45 -10.37
CA LEU A 188 -9.94 -14.84 -9.28
C LEU A 188 -10.62 -14.97 -7.91
N LEU A 189 -11.95 -15.04 -7.84
CA LEU A 189 -12.66 -15.16 -6.56
C LEU A 189 -12.90 -16.62 -6.15
N ALA A 190 -12.60 -17.59 -7.02
CA ALA A 190 -12.83 -19.00 -6.73
C ALA A 190 -12.17 -19.45 -5.41
N PRO A 191 -10.90 -19.13 -5.10
CA PRO A 191 -10.28 -19.57 -3.85
C PRO A 191 -11.00 -19.06 -2.59
N ILE A 192 -11.57 -17.85 -2.64
CA ILE A 192 -12.27 -17.25 -1.48
C ILE A 192 -13.53 -18.01 -1.11
N PHE A 193 -14.20 -18.61 -2.10
CA PHE A 193 -15.41 -19.40 -1.90
C PHE A 193 -15.13 -20.90 -1.72
N VAL A 194 -13.88 -21.36 -1.87
CA VAL A 194 -13.44 -22.71 -1.50
C VAL A 194 -13.01 -22.73 -0.03
N ILE A 195 -12.29 -21.71 0.40
CA ILE A 195 -11.68 -21.61 1.73
C ILE A 195 -12.71 -21.34 2.84
N GLU A 196 -12.58 -22.07 3.95
CA GLU A 196 -13.49 -21.98 5.10
C GLU A 196 -13.09 -20.87 6.09
N SER A 197 -11.80 -20.52 6.15
CA SER A 197 -11.28 -19.53 7.10
C SER A 197 -10.43 -18.43 6.45
N PRO A 198 -10.46 -17.19 6.96
CA PRO A 198 -9.64 -16.12 6.38
C PRO A 198 -8.13 -16.30 6.66
N GLU A 199 -7.74 -17.26 7.49
CA GLU A 199 -6.34 -17.54 7.80
C GLU A 199 -5.67 -18.36 6.69
N GLU A 200 -6.38 -19.33 6.10
CA GLU A 200 -5.93 -20.08 4.93
C GLU A 200 -5.67 -19.16 3.71
N LEU A 201 -6.35 -18.02 3.64
CA LEU A 201 -6.10 -17.00 2.62
C LEU A 201 -4.66 -16.44 2.69
N MET A 202 -4.04 -16.46 3.88
CA MET A 202 -2.67 -15.98 4.09
C MET A 202 -1.63 -16.93 3.52
N ASP A 203 -1.92 -18.23 3.47
CA ASP A 203 -1.02 -19.27 2.96
C ASP A 203 -0.98 -19.33 1.42
N LEU A 204 -1.92 -18.64 0.77
CA LEU A 204 -1.97 -18.52 -0.68
C LEU A 204 -0.80 -17.70 -1.25
N ASN A 205 -0.52 -17.89 -2.55
CA ASN A 205 0.55 -17.19 -3.26
C ASN A 205 0.44 -15.66 -3.10
N LEU A 206 1.58 -14.99 -2.93
CA LEU A 206 1.65 -13.54 -2.72
C LEU A 206 1.12 -12.74 -3.92
N LEU A 207 1.40 -13.19 -5.14
CA LEU A 207 0.90 -12.58 -6.37
C LEU A 207 -0.62 -12.66 -6.45
N TYR A 208 -1.20 -13.80 -6.05
CA TYR A 208 -2.65 -13.93 -5.96
C TYR A 208 -3.25 -12.91 -4.98
N LYS A 209 -2.72 -12.84 -3.75
CA LYS A 209 -3.18 -11.87 -2.72
C LYS A 209 -3.08 -10.44 -3.23
N ARG A 210 -1.99 -10.11 -3.93
CA ARG A 210 -1.74 -8.79 -4.53
C ARG A 210 -2.79 -8.46 -5.59
N GLU A 211 -3.05 -9.37 -6.53
CA GLU A 211 -4.04 -9.16 -7.59
C GLU A 211 -5.46 -9.10 -7.04
N LEU A 212 -5.77 -9.90 -6.04
CA LEU A 212 -7.04 -9.84 -5.34
C LEU A 212 -7.31 -8.45 -4.74
N ILE A 213 -6.31 -7.88 -4.06
CA ILE A 213 -6.40 -6.53 -3.50
C ILE A 213 -6.54 -5.49 -4.62
N ASN A 214 -5.70 -5.53 -5.66
CA ASN A 214 -5.77 -4.58 -6.78
C ASN A 214 -7.14 -4.59 -7.47
N CYS A 215 -7.76 -5.77 -7.55
CA CYS A 215 -9.06 -5.97 -8.15
C CYS A 215 -10.20 -5.41 -7.29
N LEU A 216 -10.19 -5.67 -5.98
CA LEU A 216 -11.28 -5.32 -5.08
C LEU A 216 -11.13 -3.94 -4.42
N VAL A 217 -9.94 -3.36 -4.47
CA VAL A 217 -9.60 -2.11 -3.81
C VAL A 217 -9.05 -1.12 -4.81
N ARG A 218 -9.65 0.07 -4.85
CA ARG A 218 -9.22 1.14 -5.76
C ARG A 218 -8.20 2.07 -5.12
N ARG A 219 -8.44 2.43 -3.85
CA ARG A 219 -7.61 3.36 -3.09
C ARG A 219 -7.61 2.98 -1.61
N MET A 220 -6.47 3.14 -0.97
CA MET A 220 -6.27 2.88 0.45
C MET A 220 -5.50 4.04 1.06
N ARG A 221 -6.05 4.65 2.11
CA ARG A 221 -5.41 5.68 2.91
C ARG A 221 -5.09 5.14 4.29
N PHE A 222 -3.81 5.14 4.62
CA PHE A 222 -3.31 4.70 5.91
C PHE A 222 -3.31 5.84 6.93
N PHE A 223 -4.02 5.66 8.03
CA PHE A 223 -3.88 6.41 9.27
C PHE A 223 -3.40 5.45 10.37
N ASN A 224 -2.84 5.99 11.44
CA ASN A 224 -2.09 5.23 12.45
C ASN A 224 -2.84 4.00 12.98
N GLU A 225 -4.14 4.14 13.20
CA GLU A 225 -5.02 3.12 13.75
C GLU A 225 -6.14 2.72 12.78
N THR A 226 -6.18 3.28 11.57
CA THR A 226 -7.31 3.09 10.67
C THR A 226 -6.86 3.12 9.23
N LEU A 227 -7.33 2.14 8.47
CA LEU A 227 -7.18 2.09 7.03
C LEU A 227 -8.51 2.48 6.40
N VAL A 228 -8.53 3.59 5.66
CA VAL A 228 -9.70 4.02 4.90
C VAL A 228 -9.58 3.46 3.49
N VAL A 229 -10.51 2.58 3.12
CA VAL A 229 -10.48 1.81 1.88
C VAL A 229 -11.65 2.24 1.00
N VAL A 230 -11.35 2.57 -0.25
CA VAL A 230 -12.33 2.75 -1.31
C VAL A 230 -12.38 1.46 -2.13
N VAL A 231 -13.50 0.76 -2.05
CA VAL A 231 -13.65 -0.57 -2.63
C VAL A 231 -14.29 -0.52 -4.02
N THR A 232 -13.94 -1.48 -4.88
CA THR A 232 -14.58 -1.72 -6.17
C THR A 232 -16.00 -2.22 -5.94
N PRO A 233 -17.03 -1.69 -6.65
CA PRO A 233 -18.40 -2.12 -6.45
C PRO A 233 -18.61 -3.57 -6.92
N LEU A 234 -19.41 -4.32 -6.16
CA LEU A 234 -19.75 -5.70 -6.51
C LEU A 234 -21.16 -5.83 -7.12
N ASP A 235 -22.07 -4.92 -6.76
CA ASP A 235 -23.47 -4.95 -7.19
C ASP A 235 -23.90 -3.64 -7.87
N GLU A 236 -25.04 -3.65 -8.55
CA GLU A 236 -25.62 -2.45 -9.19
C GLU A 236 -25.89 -1.32 -8.18
N GLU A 237 -26.25 -1.66 -6.94
CA GLU A 237 -26.45 -0.67 -5.88
C GLU A 237 -25.15 0.04 -5.51
N GLU A 238 -24.05 -0.71 -5.39
CA GLU A 238 -22.73 -0.13 -5.10
C GLU A 238 -22.20 0.69 -6.28
N ARG A 239 -22.52 0.28 -7.53
CA ARG A 239 -22.21 1.07 -8.74
C ARG A 239 -22.94 2.41 -8.74
N ARG A 240 -24.20 2.47 -8.33
CA ARG A 240 -24.94 3.74 -8.20
C ARG A 240 -24.35 4.66 -7.14
N ILE A 241 -23.83 4.10 -6.05
CA ILE A 241 -23.13 4.88 -5.02
C ILE A 241 -21.82 5.43 -5.58
N GLU A 242 -21.11 4.64 -6.38
CA GLU A 242 -19.90 5.07 -7.06
C GLU A 242 -20.13 6.27 -7.97
N GLU A 243 -21.13 6.20 -8.86
CA GLU A 243 -21.47 7.30 -9.78
C GLU A 243 -21.81 8.62 -9.04
N LYS A 244 -22.29 8.54 -7.79
CA LYS A 244 -22.69 9.70 -6.99
C LYS A 244 -21.62 10.23 -6.04
N SER A 245 -20.70 9.38 -5.58
CA SER A 245 -19.80 9.71 -4.46
C SER A 245 -18.35 9.24 -4.63
N GLY A 246 -17.99 8.70 -5.80
CA GLY A 246 -16.63 8.24 -6.09
C GLY A 246 -16.27 6.87 -5.51
N GLY A 247 -17.24 6.17 -4.89
CA GLY A 247 -17.11 4.79 -4.42
C GLY A 247 -17.54 4.60 -2.97
N LYS A 248 -17.77 3.33 -2.57
CA LYS A 248 -18.09 2.98 -1.18
C LYS A 248 -16.82 3.08 -0.32
N ILE A 249 -16.87 3.92 0.71
CA ILE A 249 -15.78 4.10 1.68
C ILE A 249 -16.02 3.17 2.86
N GLN A 250 -15.01 2.39 3.23
CA GLN A 250 -15.04 1.53 4.42
C GLN A 250 -13.80 1.77 5.28
N ASN A 251 -14.00 1.82 6.60
CA ASN A 251 -12.93 2.04 7.57
C ASN A 251 -12.58 0.72 8.24
N ILE A 252 -11.34 0.27 8.09
CA ILE A 252 -10.80 -0.90 8.78
C ILE A 252 -10.00 -0.38 9.96
N HIS A 253 -10.51 -0.59 11.17
CA HIS A 253 -9.82 -0.19 12.38
C HIS A 253 -8.80 -1.25 12.79
N PHE A 254 -7.57 -0.80 13.08
CA PHE A 254 -6.58 -1.62 13.75
C PHE A 254 -6.93 -1.62 15.23
N SER A 255 -7.54 -2.70 15.71
CA SER A 255 -7.53 -3.00 17.13
C SER A 255 -6.07 -3.02 17.57
N THR A 256 -5.63 -2.01 18.34
CA THR A 256 -4.27 -1.93 18.87
C THR A 256 -3.98 -3.21 19.64
N ASP A 257 -3.20 -4.11 19.03
CA ASP A 257 -2.66 -5.24 19.76
C ASP A 257 -1.42 -4.73 20.50
N ILE A 258 -1.61 -4.40 21.77
CA ILE A 258 -0.57 -3.87 22.67
C ILE A 258 0.63 -4.85 22.74
N ARG A 259 0.46 -6.12 22.34
CA ARG A 259 1.51 -7.14 22.30
C ARG A 259 2.55 -6.93 21.21
N ALA A 260 2.21 -6.32 20.07
CA ALA A 260 3.16 -6.06 18.99
C ALA A 260 4.28 -5.09 19.42
N TYR A 261 4.01 -4.21 20.41
CA TYR A 261 5.01 -3.32 21.00
C TYR A 261 5.95 -4.04 21.98
N LYS A 262 5.54 -5.15 22.59
CA LYS A 262 6.39 -5.91 23.53
C LYS A 262 7.46 -6.74 22.81
N GLU A 263 7.17 -7.25 21.62
CA GLU A 263 8.18 -7.95 20.80
C GLU A 263 9.26 -7.01 20.24
N LEU A 264 8.97 -5.70 20.18
CA LEU A 264 9.93 -4.66 19.83
C LEU A 264 10.92 -4.37 20.98
N GLU A 265 10.50 -4.50 22.24
CA GLU A 265 11.39 -4.27 23.40
C GLU A 265 12.49 -5.33 23.51
N THR A 266 12.21 -6.59 23.13
CA THR A 266 13.19 -7.68 23.14
C THR A 266 14.26 -7.54 22.05
N ILE A 267 13.91 -7.06 20.86
CA ILE A 267 14.86 -6.89 19.75
C ILE A 267 15.78 -5.69 19.98
N VAL A 268 15.28 -4.62 20.60
CA VAL A 268 16.05 -3.38 20.86
C VAL A 268 17.08 -3.56 21.98
N GLY A 269 16.89 -4.54 22.87
CA GLY A 269 17.80 -4.80 24.00
C GLY A 269 19.08 -5.56 23.66
N GLU A 270 19.17 -6.23 22.51
CA GLU A 270 20.29 -7.15 22.20
C GLU A 270 21.36 -6.57 21.24
N GLU A 271 21.09 -5.49 20.50
CA GLU A 271 21.97 -5.00 19.43
C GLU A 271 22.78 -3.72 19.76
N GLU A 272 23.12 -3.48 21.03
CA GLU A 272 23.96 -2.33 21.43
C GLU A 272 25.46 -2.47 21.04
N LYS A 273 25.81 -3.36 20.11
CA LYS A 273 27.20 -3.54 19.65
C LYS A 273 27.33 -3.45 18.14
N THR A 274 27.84 -2.29 17.72
CA THR A 274 28.72 -2.06 16.56
C THR A 274 28.11 -2.21 15.16
N GLU A 275 28.13 -1.14 14.37
CA GLU A 275 29.10 -0.98 13.28
C GLU A 275 29.04 0.42 12.64
N GLN A 276 30.21 0.94 12.29
CA GLN A 276 30.44 2.26 11.72
C GLN A 276 29.84 2.32 10.31
N ARG A 277 28.93 3.28 10.08
CA ARG A 277 28.34 3.56 8.77
C ARG A 277 29.43 4.08 7.81
N GLN A 278 29.59 3.41 6.66
CA GLN A 278 30.32 3.97 5.53
C GLN A 278 29.53 5.16 4.92
N PRO A 279 30.22 6.18 4.38
CA PRO A 279 29.56 7.29 3.71
C PRO A 279 28.97 6.82 2.37
N VAL A 280 27.67 7.00 2.20
CA VAL A 280 26.98 6.76 0.92
C VAL A 280 27.44 7.82 -0.08
N GLU A 281 27.84 7.39 -1.28
CA GLU A 281 28.17 8.26 -2.40
C GLU A 281 27.02 9.23 -2.70
N LYS A 282 27.36 10.52 -2.79
CA LYS A 282 26.44 11.58 -3.20
C LYS A 282 26.09 11.35 -4.66
N ILE A 283 24.83 11.01 -4.95
CA ILE A 283 24.27 11.22 -6.28
C ILE A 283 24.08 12.72 -6.43
N ASP A 284 24.73 13.31 -7.44
CA ASP A 284 24.74 14.74 -7.71
C ASP A 284 23.31 15.31 -7.77
N LEU A 285 23.00 16.14 -6.78
CA LEU A 285 21.78 16.95 -6.67
C LEU A 285 21.64 17.97 -7.81
N ASP A 286 22.69 18.19 -8.60
CA ASP A 286 22.76 19.19 -9.67
C ASP A 286 21.99 18.79 -10.95
N PHE A 287 21.63 17.51 -11.12
CA PHE A 287 20.84 17.08 -12.28
C PHE A 287 19.33 17.28 -12.11
N ILE A 288 18.84 17.42 -10.87
CA ILE A 288 17.39 17.58 -10.57
C ILE A 288 17.04 19.05 -10.23
N MET A 289 18.01 19.88 -9.85
CA MET A 289 17.75 21.18 -9.22
C MET A 289 17.85 22.43 -10.10
N ASN A 290 17.94 22.33 -11.43
CA ASN A 290 17.92 23.52 -12.30
C ASN A 290 16.56 23.71 -13.01
N PRO A 291 15.64 24.54 -12.49
CA PRO A 291 14.80 25.38 -13.34
C PRO A 291 15.58 26.65 -13.77
N PRO A 292 15.29 27.23 -14.94
CA PRO A 292 16.01 28.41 -15.43
C PRO A 292 15.70 29.64 -14.56
N ASN A 293 16.78 30.29 -14.12
CA ASN A 293 16.93 31.65 -13.59
C ASN A 293 15.86 32.26 -12.65
N GLU A 294 16.32 32.49 -11.42
CA GLU A 294 16.29 33.75 -10.64
C GLU A 294 14.98 34.55 -10.59
N THR A 295 14.29 34.55 -9.45
CA THR A 295 14.45 35.56 -8.39
C THR A 295 13.54 35.30 -7.19
N GLU A 296 14.15 35.37 -6.01
CA GLU A 296 13.64 35.73 -4.68
C GLU A 296 12.51 34.92 -4.01
N ALA A 297 12.84 34.51 -2.78
CA ALA A 297 12.02 33.71 -1.89
C ALA A 297 10.99 34.58 -1.17
N GLU A 298 9.73 34.18 -1.20
CA GLU A 298 8.73 34.59 -0.21
C GLU A 298 8.19 33.38 0.55
N ILE A 299 8.20 33.51 1.88
CA ILE A 299 7.63 32.57 2.83
C ILE A 299 6.10 32.65 2.69
N ILE A 300 5.48 31.74 1.96
CA ILE A 300 4.01 31.68 1.87
C ILE A 300 3.48 30.94 3.10
N SER A 301 2.88 31.71 4.01
CA SER A 301 1.98 31.22 5.05
C SER A 301 0.91 30.33 4.42
N ALA A 302 0.67 29.15 5.00
CA ALA A 302 -0.35 28.23 4.51
C ALA A 302 -1.73 28.93 4.45
N GLU A 303 -2.19 29.21 3.24
CA GLU A 303 -3.55 29.69 3.00
C GLU A 303 -4.58 28.61 3.39
N PRO A 304 -5.75 29.02 3.91
CA PRO A 304 -6.81 28.08 4.24
C PRO A 304 -7.27 27.32 3.00
N VAL A 305 -7.27 26.00 3.09
CA VAL A 305 -7.69 25.11 2.00
C VAL A 305 -9.16 25.34 1.67
N ASP A 306 -9.43 25.77 0.44
CA ASP A 306 -10.79 26.07 -0.01
C ASP A 306 -11.62 24.79 -0.22
N VAL A 307 -12.70 24.68 0.55
CA VAL A 307 -13.55 23.49 0.69
C VAL A 307 -14.28 23.17 -0.61
N ASP A 308 -14.48 24.16 -1.48
CA ASP A 308 -15.21 23.97 -2.74
C ASP A 308 -14.32 23.41 -3.86
N LEU A 309 -13.00 23.63 -3.82
CA LEU A 309 -12.06 22.98 -4.74
C LEU A 309 -11.94 21.47 -4.47
N LEU A 310 -12.12 21.06 -3.20
CA LEU A 310 -12.07 19.66 -2.77
C LEU A 310 -13.28 18.83 -3.26
N LYS A 311 -14.35 19.48 -3.73
CA LYS A 311 -15.57 18.82 -4.22
C LYS A 311 -15.60 18.66 -5.74
N THR A 312 -14.71 19.31 -6.46
CA THR A 312 -14.67 19.28 -7.94
C THR A 312 -13.64 18.29 -8.45
N GLU A 313 -13.93 17.63 -9.57
CA GLU A 313 -12.96 16.76 -10.24
C GLU A 313 -11.80 17.57 -10.83
N PRO A 314 -10.54 17.13 -10.66
CA PRO A 314 -9.37 17.80 -11.23
C PRO A 314 -9.46 17.87 -12.77
N GLY A 315 -9.43 19.07 -13.33
CA GLY A 315 -9.52 19.37 -14.76
C GLY A 315 -10.93 19.65 -15.27
N SER A 316 -11.96 19.52 -14.43
CA SER A 316 -13.36 19.75 -14.82
C SER A 316 -13.66 21.23 -15.14
N GLU A 317 -14.70 21.48 -15.95
CA GLU A 317 -15.17 22.85 -16.21
C GLU A 317 -15.57 23.58 -14.93
N ASP A 318 -16.07 22.85 -13.93
CA ASP A 318 -16.50 23.42 -12.67
C ASP A 318 -15.30 23.80 -11.78
N GLU A 319 -14.22 23.01 -11.76
CA GLU A 319 -12.96 23.44 -11.12
C GLU A 319 -12.41 24.72 -11.77
N ARG A 320 -12.48 24.83 -13.11
CA ARG A 320 -12.03 26.03 -13.83
C ARG A 320 -12.88 27.25 -13.50
N LYS A 321 -14.18 27.09 -13.25
CA LYS A 321 -15.07 28.19 -12.82
C LYS A 321 -14.76 28.64 -11.39
N VAL A 322 -14.54 27.70 -10.46
CA VAL A 322 -14.17 28.02 -9.07
C VAL A 322 -12.84 28.76 -9.03
N ARG A 323 -11.81 28.27 -9.74
CA ARG A 323 -10.51 28.96 -9.85
C ARG A 323 -10.58 30.33 -10.50
N LYS A 324 -11.47 30.53 -11.49
CA LYS A 324 -11.70 31.85 -12.12
C LYS A 324 -12.39 32.84 -11.19
N LYS A 325 -13.21 32.36 -10.25
CA LYS A 325 -13.90 33.19 -9.27
C LYS A 325 -12.92 33.63 -8.17
N GLN A 326 -12.10 32.72 -7.66
CA GLN A 326 -11.01 33.03 -6.71
C GLN A 326 -10.07 34.12 -7.26
N LYS A 327 -9.63 33.98 -8.51
CA LYS A 327 -8.79 35.01 -9.16
C LYS A 327 -9.43 36.41 -9.26
N LYS A 328 -10.77 36.51 -9.27
CA LYS A 328 -11.45 37.82 -9.28
C LYS A 328 -11.60 38.40 -7.87
N ASP A 329 -11.77 37.52 -6.89
CA ASP A 329 -11.92 37.91 -5.48
C ASP A 329 -10.56 38.30 -4.87
N ASP A 330 -9.43 37.76 -5.36
CA ASP A 330 -8.07 38.15 -4.95
C ASP A 330 -7.57 39.44 -5.63
N ASP A 331 -8.16 39.83 -6.77
CA ASP A 331 -7.83 41.05 -7.53
C ASP A 331 -8.71 42.28 -7.13
N SER A 332 -9.60 42.13 -6.12
CA SER A 332 -10.51 43.17 -5.60
C SER A 332 -10.10 43.62 -4.20
#